data_AF-A0A0Q4GR61-F1
#
_entry.id   AF-A0A0Q4GR61-F1
#
_cell.length_a   1.000
_cell.length_b   1.000
_cell.length_c   1.000
_cell.angle_alpha   90.00
_cell.angle_beta   90.00
_cell.angle_gamma   90.00
#
_symmetry.space_group_name_H-M   'P 1'
#
loop_
_entity.id
_entity.type
_entity.pdbx_description
1 polymer ?
#
loop_
_entity_poly.entity_id
_entity_poly.type
_entity_poly.pdbx_seq_one_letter_code
_entity_poly.pdbx_strand_id
1 'polypeptide(L)'
;MAIASLALFLTAATTSVVPPPVQQHLTRWTPGPVRCGGTVIDPVRLVRSRPELAWGEVPLKTTTLRFRIDASGRPLSIKREGGNEFIPLGSDLIPAFTASQFASGSPRNDCAIDYSLELTPLATADRADLMAYSLDPSSGPLPPEGWDRITPPDTDCRRRPHPADLLRAFPDFDKLPGTPGERQWSMTGYDLDKKGRPIHVRTVAGTGDAALDTAARKAVAKSRFVAGARTGCMYPYWRGPLRVAAPPAPPEEAFGPTPHCPTAPWVQQPRLIYPPAWNRRSIEGWAVVQFDVAPWGEVGNTRVLASEPSEDFGREAMQVVRTARRAPSTTGASGCIERIRFAIRPPGAAVGTDVPPPPPVVIE
;
A
#
# COMPACT_ATOMS: atom_id res chain seq x y z
N MET A 1 -8.81 85.40 -8.96
CA MET A 1 -8.06 84.25 -9.49
C MET A 1 -7.28 83.61 -8.34
N ALA A 2 -7.70 82.44 -7.89
CA ALA A 2 -6.92 81.57 -7.00
C ALA A 2 -7.46 80.14 -7.22
N ILE A 3 -6.65 79.27 -7.82
CA ILE A 3 -6.98 77.88 -8.10
C ILE A 3 -6.44 77.05 -6.94
N ALA A 4 -7.33 76.40 -6.19
CA ALA A 4 -6.97 75.46 -5.14
C ALA A 4 -6.72 74.08 -5.76
N SER A 5 -5.47 73.60 -5.67
CA SER A 5 -5.08 72.26 -6.11
C SER A 5 -5.59 71.20 -5.13
N LEU A 6 -6.49 70.34 -5.60
CA LEU A 6 -6.92 69.13 -4.91
C LEU A 6 -5.87 68.03 -5.13
N ALA A 7 -5.12 67.67 -4.09
CA ALA A 7 -4.23 66.52 -4.12
C ALA A 7 -5.06 65.24 -3.86
N LEU A 8 -5.18 64.38 -4.88
CA LEU A 8 -5.79 63.06 -4.78
C LEU A 8 -4.76 62.09 -4.20
N PHE A 9 -4.94 61.67 -2.94
CA PHE A 9 -4.18 60.56 -2.37
C PHE A 9 -4.72 59.23 -2.94
N LEU A 10 -4.00 58.60 -3.85
CA LEU A 10 -4.23 57.20 -4.19
C LEU A 10 -3.71 56.32 -3.06
N THR A 11 -4.61 55.75 -2.28
CA THR A 11 -4.33 54.63 -1.39
C THR A 11 -4.20 53.36 -2.25
N ALA A 12 -2.98 52.87 -2.42
CA ALA A 12 -2.72 51.57 -3.01
C ALA A 12 -3.27 50.49 -2.06
N ALA A 13 -4.42 49.92 -2.40
CA ALA A 13 -4.93 48.73 -1.72
C ALA A 13 -4.00 47.55 -2.05
N THR A 14 -3.17 47.16 -1.09
CA THR A 14 -2.42 45.91 -1.14
C THR A 14 -3.41 44.76 -0.97
N THR A 15 -3.91 44.22 -2.08
CA THR A 15 -4.60 42.93 -2.08
C THR A 15 -3.59 41.87 -1.66
N SER A 16 -3.70 41.42 -0.41
CA SER A 16 -3.05 40.20 0.05
C SER A 16 -3.63 39.05 -0.76
N VAL A 17 -2.92 38.63 -1.80
CA VAL A 17 -3.22 37.39 -2.53
C VAL A 17 -2.93 36.26 -1.56
N VAL A 18 -3.95 35.83 -0.82
CA VAL A 18 -3.92 34.55 -0.12
C VAL A 18 -3.74 33.50 -1.23
N PRO A 19 -2.64 32.72 -1.24
CA PRO A 19 -2.48 31.68 -2.24
C PRO A 19 -3.70 30.75 -2.15
N PRO A 20 -4.26 30.30 -3.29
CA PRO A 20 -5.38 29.38 -3.26
C PRO A 20 -5.00 28.15 -2.42
N PRO A 21 -5.94 27.58 -1.65
CA PRO A 21 -5.66 26.39 -0.87
C PRO A 21 -5.08 25.32 -1.80
N VAL A 22 -4.02 24.65 -1.33
CA VAL A 22 -3.36 23.59 -2.12
C VAL A 22 -4.41 22.53 -2.44
N GLN A 23 -4.75 22.41 -3.72
CA GLN A 23 -5.81 21.50 -4.15
C GLN A 23 -5.37 20.06 -3.94
N GLN A 24 -6.19 19.32 -3.19
CA GLN A 24 -5.97 17.90 -2.93
C GLN A 24 -6.67 17.07 -3.99
N HIS A 25 -5.97 16.05 -4.48
CA HIS A 25 -6.48 15.12 -5.47
C HIS A 25 -6.41 13.70 -4.93
N LEU A 26 -7.39 12.88 -5.29
CA LEU A 26 -7.27 11.44 -5.14
C LEU A 26 -6.51 10.89 -6.35
N THR A 27 -5.50 10.08 -6.09
CA THR A 27 -4.69 9.46 -7.12
C THR A 27 -5.18 8.05 -7.43
N ARG A 28 -5.05 7.65 -8.68
CA ARG A 28 -5.33 6.28 -9.14
C ARG A 28 -4.30 5.88 -10.17
N TRP A 29 -3.73 4.68 -10.04
CA TRP A 29 -2.98 4.07 -11.13
C TRP A 29 -3.93 3.21 -11.97
N THR A 30 -4.04 3.57 -13.24
CA THR A 30 -4.85 2.83 -14.20
C THR A 30 -3.94 1.97 -15.08
N PRO A 31 -4.16 0.64 -15.10
CA PRO A 31 -3.40 -0.26 -15.95
C PRO A 31 -3.85 -0.16 -17.41
N GLY A 32 -2.89 -0.14 -18.31
CA GLY A 32 -3.07 -0.50 -19.71
C GLY A 32 -3.11 -2.02 -19.92
N PRO A 33 -3.23 -2.48 -21.18
CA PRO A 33 -3.24 -3.91 -21.49
C PRO A 33 -1.88 -4.55 -21.22
N VAL A 34 -1.90 -5.77 -20.67
CA VAL A 34 -0.71 -6.60 -20.50
C VAL A 34 -0.32 -7.18 -21.86
N ARG A 35 0.96 -7.07 -22.22
CA ARG A 35 1.51 -7.61 -23.47
C ARG A 35 2.69 -8.53 -23.18
N CYS A 36 2.71 -9.74 -23.72
CA CYS A 36 3.83 -10.67 -23.64
C CYS A 36 4.26 -11.07 -25.05
N GLY A 37 5.52 -10.80 -25.43
CA GLY A 37 6.01 -11.10 -26.79
C GLY A 37 5.15 -10.47 -27.89
N GLY A 38 4.59 -9.27 -27.65
CA GLY A 38 3.70 -8.57 -28.58
C GLY A 38 2.22 -9.00 -28.57
N THR A 39 1.87 -10.07 -27.85
CA THR A 39 0.48 -10.54 -27.73
C THR A 39 -0.17 -9.95 -26.49
N VAL A 40 -1.40 -9.43 -26.62
CA VAL A 40 -2.21 -8.98 -25.47
C VAL A 40 -2.71 -10.20 -24.70
N ILE A 41 -2.52 -10.21 -23.39
CA ILE A 41 -2.94 -11.29 -22.49
C ILE A 41 -3.85 -10.70 -21.42
N ASP A 42 -5.02 -11.31 -21.23
CA ASP A 42 -5.94 -10.88 -20.17
C ASP A 42 -5.55 -11.51 -18.82
N PRO A 43 -5.39 -10.69 -17.76
CA PRO A 43 -5.22 -11.21 -16.42
C PRO A 43 -6.53 -11.86 -15.94
N VAL A 44 -6.42 -13.01 -15.25
CA VAL A 44 -7.55 -13.61 -14.53
C VAL A 44 -8.03 -12.68 -13.44
N ARG A 45 -7.08 -12.00 -12.77
CA ARG A 45 -7.34 -10.94 -11.81
C ARG A 45 -6.19 -9.95 -11.83
N LEU A 46 -6.49 -8.68 -12.08
CA LEU A 46 -5.54 -7.59 -11.93
C LEU A 46 -5.86 -6.83 -10.65
N VAL A 47 -4.96 -6.91 -9.67
CA VAL A 47 -5.18 -6.27 -8.37
C VAL A 47 -4.86 -4.78 -8.47
N ARG A 48 -5.82 -3.95 -8.06
CA ARG A 48 -5.70 -2.48 -8.11
C ARG A 48 -4.72 -1.98 -7.06
N SER A 49 -3.94 -0.95 -7.39
CA SER A 49 -3.19 -0.20 -6.38
C SER A 49 -4.15 0.58 -5.48
N ARG A 50 -3.72 0.82 -4.25
CA ARG A 50 -4.46 1.70 -3.33
C ARG A 50 -4.40 3.15 -3.84
N PRO A 51 -5.51 3.91 -3.72
CA PRO A 51 -5.47 5.33 -3.98
C PRO A 51 -4.67 6.05 -2.90
N GLU A 52 -4.02 7.16 -3.25
CA GLU A 52 -3.29 8.04 -2.33
C GLU A 52 -3.82 9.48 -2.49
N LEU A 53 -3.54 10.37 -1.53
CA LEU A 53 -3.76 11.80 -1.70
C LEU A 53 -2.51 12.44 -2.29
N ALA A 54 -2.72 13.29 -3.29
CA ALA A 54 -1.73 14.17 -3.86
C ALA A 54 -2.02 15.63 -3.48
N TRP A 55 -0.94 16.41 -3.37
CA TRP A 55 -0.99 17.84 -3.13
C TRP A 55 -0.22 18.56 -4.23
N GLY A 56 -0.81 19.63 -4.76
CA GLY A 56 -0.17 20.45 -5.78
C GLY A 56 0.00 19.73 -7.11
N GLU A 57 0.95 20.19 -7.92
CA GLU A 57 1.24 19.62 -9.24
C GLU A 57 2.05 18.33 -9.08
N VAL A 58 1.54 17.25 -9.69
CA VAL A 58 2.21 15.95 -9.74
C VAL A 58 2.54 15.64 -11.20
N PRO A 59 3.78 15.28 -11.53
CA PRO A 59 4.13 14.90 -12.89
C PRO A 59 3.38 13.62 -13.28
N LEU A 60 2.52 13.76 -14.30
CA LEU A 60 1.79 12.66 -14.90
C LEU A 60 2.73 11.89 -15.84
N LYS A 61 3.36 10.84 -15.34
CA LYS A 61 4.23 9.97 -16.11
C LYS A 61 3.66 8.56 -16.20
N THR A 62 3.70 7.98 -17.39
CA THR A 62 3.47 6.55 -17.58
C THR A 62 4.62 5.75 -16.96
N THR A 63 4.28 4.75 -16.15
CA THR A 63 5.24 3.80 -15.58
C THR A 63 5.05 2.44 -16.23
N THR A 64 6.07 1.94 -16.91
CA THR A 64 6.03 0.60 -17.51
C THR A 64 6.70 -0.41 -16.59
N LEU A 65 6.01 -1.51 -16.29
CA LEU A 65 6.55 -2.65 -15.56
C LEU A 65 6.87 -3.77 -16.54
N ARG A 66 8.09 -4.32 -16.46
CA ARG A 66 8.53 -5.51 -17.20
C ARG A 66 8.58 -6.70 -16.26
N PHE A 67 8.14 -7.87 -16.72
CA PHE A 67 8.00 -9.05 -15.87
C PHE A 67 7.90 -10.34 -16.71
N ARG A 68 7.85 -11.48 -16.01
CA ARG A 68 7.47 -12.78 -16.57
C ARG A 68 6.28 -13.35 -15.80
N ILE A 69 5.56 -14.28 -16.42
CA ILE A 69 4.46 -15.04 -15.79
C ILE A 69 4.96 -16.48 -15.60
N ASP A 70 4.92 -16.97 -14.36
CA ASP A 70 5.31 -18.35 -14.07
C ASP A 70 4.21 -19.37 -14.40
N ALA A 71 4.52 -20.66 -14.24
CA ALA A 71 3.58 -21.74 -14.53
C ALA A 71 2.31 -21.70 -13.65
N SER A 72 2.38 -21.09 -12.47
CA SER A 72 1.24 -20.89 -11.58
C SER A 72 0.40 -19.66 -11.95
N GLY A 73 0.83 -18.88 -12.95
CA GLY A 73 0.18 -17.66 -13.38
C GLY A 73 0.56 -16.43 -12.55
N ARG A 74 1.64 -16.48 -11.76
CA ARG A 74 2.11 -15.34 -10.95
C ARG A 74 3.06 -14.45 -11.74
N PRO A 75 2.93 -13.12 -11.65
CA PRO A 75 3.94 -12.20 -12.18
C PRO A 75 5.18 -12.22 -11.30
N LEU A 76 6.34 -12.47 -11.90
CA LEU A 76 7.66 -12.59 -11.28
C LEU A 76 8.70 -11.76 -12.03
N SER A 77 9.89 -11.61 -11.44
CA SER A 77 10.99 -10.81 -11.97
C SER A 77 10.56 -9.38 -12.36
N ILE A 78 9.68 -8.77 -11.56
CA ILE A 78 9.07 -7.47 -11.85
C ILE A 78 10.12 -6.37 -11.73
N LYS A 79 10.24 -5.55 -12.77
CA LYS A 79 11.18 -4.44 -12.87
C LYS A 79 10.50 -3.22 -13.48
N ARG A 80 10.95 -2.03 -13.11
CA ARG A 80 10.59 -0.79 -13.83
C ARG A 80 11.37 -0.69 -15.13
N GLU A 81 10.70 -0.26 -16.18
CA GLU A 81 11.39 0.29 -17.35
C GLU A 81 12.06 1.62 -16.97
N GLY A 82 13.29 1.84 -17.45
CA GLY A 82 14.11 2.98 -17.04
C GLY A 82 14.90 2.77 -15.73
N GLY A 83 14.72 1.63 -15.06
CA GLY A 83 15.52 1.24 -13.89
C GLY A 83 15.02 1.84 -12.57
N ASN A 84 15.93 2.39 -11.75
CA ASN A 84 15.64 2.82 -10.37
C ASN A 84 14.94 4.18 -10.25
N GLU A 85 14.20 4.60 -11.29
CA GLU A 85 13.46 5.86 -11.24
C GLU A 85 12.39 5.79 -10.15
N PHE A 86 12.29 6.86 -9.36
CA PHE A 86 11.26 7.01 -8.36
C PHE A 86 9.89 7.09 -9.03
N ILE A 87 8.90 6.37 -8.52
CA ILE A 87 7.51 6.46 -8.97
C ILE A 87 6.74 7.31 -7.96
N PRO A 88 6.41 8.58 -8.27
CA PRO A 88 5.61 9.43 -7.40
C PRO A 88 4.27 8.76 -7.10
N LEU A 89 3.87 8.70 -5.82
CA LEU A 89 2.58 8.14 -5.39
C LEU A 89 2.36 6.69 -5.90
N GLY A 90 3.45 5.95 -6.12
CA GLY A 90 3.46 4.58 -6.63
C GLY A 90 3.85 3.55 -5.58
N SER A 91 3.78 3.89 -4.28
CA SER A 91 4.29 3.05 -3.19
C SER A 91 3.65 1.65 -3.18
N ASP A 92 2.41 1.55 -3.63
CA ASP A 92 1.61 0.33 -3.68
C ASP A 92 1.53 -0.30 -5.07
N LEU A 93 2.02 0.37 -6.12
CA LEU A 93 1.83 -0.04 -7.52
C LEU A 93 2.43 -1.44 -7.80
N ILE A 94 3.72 -1.62 -7.52
CA ILE A 94 4.43 -2.89 -7.76
C ILE A 94 3.94 -4.00 -6.83
N PRO A 95 3.76 -3.77 -5.51
CA PRO A 95 3.14 -4.75 -4.62
C PRO A 95 1.73 -5.18 -5.06
N ALA A 96 0.90 -4.25 -5.54
CA ALA A 96 -0.43 -4.56 -6.07
C ALA A 96 -0.33 -5.43 -7.31
N PHE A 97 0.51 -5.05 -8.28
CA PHE A 97 0.71 -5.83 -9.49
C PHE A 97 1.21 -7.25 -9.17
N THR A 98 2.09 -7.40 -8.18
CA THR A 98 2.59 -8.71 -7.73
C THR A 98 1.49 -9.65 -7.20
N ALA A 99 0.42 -9.09 -6.64
CA ALA A 99 -0.75 -9.84 -6.16
C ALA A 99 -1.72 -10.27 -7.28
N SER A 100 -1.45 -9.85 -8.52
CA SER A 100 -2.27 -10.17 -9.69
C SER A 100 -2.04 -11.62 -10.14
N GLN A 101 -3.01 -12.13 -10.90
CA GLN A 101 -3.07 -13.53 -11.32
C GLN A 101 -3.39 -13.62 -12.81
N PHE A 102 -2.63 -14.48 -13.50
CA PHE A 102 -2.84 -14.87 -14.89
C PHE A 102 -3.27 -16.33 -14.97
N ALA A 103 -3.66 -16.77 -16.16
CA ALA A 103 -4.03 -18.17 -16.39
C ALA A 103 -2.85 -19.11 -16.06
N SER A 104 -3.13 -20.15 -15.27
CA SER A 104 -2.13 -21.18 -14.96
C SER A 104 -1.81 -22.05 -16.18
N GLY A 105 -0.63 -22.68 -16.19
CA GLY A 105 -0.19 -23.58 -17.26
C GLY A 105 0.30 -22.90 -18.54
N SER A 106 0.27 -21.56 -18.59
CA SER A 106 0.74 -20.77 -19.74
C SER A 106 1.84 -19.78 -19.32
N PRO A 107 3.05 -20.25 -18.96
CA PRO A 107 4.14 -19.35 -18.63
C PRO A 107 4.46 -18.43 -19.82
N ARG A 108 4.85 -17.20 -19.50
CA ARG A 108 5.21 -16.16 -20.47
C ARG A 108 6.45 -15.44 -20.01
N ASN A 109 7.28 -15.04 -20.95
CA ASN A 109 8.41 -14.15 -20.72
C ASN A 109 8.17 -12.84 -21.48
N ASP A 110 9.04 -11.86 -21.24
CA ASP A 110 9.04 -10.58 -21.96
C ASP A 110 7.68 -9.89 -21.94
N CYS A 111 7.06 -9.89 -20.75
CA CYS A 111 5.80 -9.22 -20.52
C CYS A 111 6.02 -7.77 -20.08
N ALA A 112 5.09 -6.90 -20.49
CA ALA A 112 5.03 -5.51 -20.11
C ALA A 112 3.60 -5.06 -19.82
N ILE A 113 3.47 -4.10 -18.90
CA ILE A 113 2.23 -3.39 -18.62
C ILE A 113 2.55 -1.91 -18.34
N ASP A 114 1.81 -1.03 -18.98
CA ASP A 114 1.92 0.41 -18.77
C ASP A 114 0.89 0.85 -17.73
N TYR A 115 1.30 1.72 -16.82
CA TYR A 115 0.41 2.33 -15.83
C TYR A 115 0.41 3.83 -15.98
N SER A 116 -0.79 4.41 -16.00
CA SER A 116 -0.98 5.86 -16.03
C SER A 116 -1.49 6.35 -14.67
N LEU A 117 -0.90 7.42 -14.16
CA LEU A 117 -1.39 8.09 -12.96
C LEU A 117 -2.53 9.02 -13.34
N GLU A 118 -3.64 8.92 -12.64
CA GLU A 118 -4.78 9.83 -12.73
C GLU A 118 -4.89 10.62 -11.44
N LEU A 119 -5.13 11.93 -11.55
CA LEU A 119 -5.46 12.81 -10.43
C LEU A 119 -6.90 13.29 -10.59
N THR A 120 -7.75 12.97 -9.61
CA THR A 120 -9.15 13.40 -9.62
C THR A 120 -9.43 14.30 -8.41
N PRO A 121 -10.04 15.48 -8.60
CA PRO A 121 -10.49 16.31 -7.48
C PRO A 121 -11.41 15.53 -6.53
N LEU A 122 -11.33 15.79 -5.22
CA LEU A 122 -12.08 15.01 -4.23
C LEU A 122 -13.60 15.11 -4.42
N ALA A 123 -14.11 16.28 -4.80
CA ALA A 123 -15.52 16.48 -5.13
C ALA A 123 -16.04 15.59 -6.28
N THR A 124 -15.19 15.18 -7.22
CA THR A 124 -15.58 14.37 -8.39
C THR A 124 -15.02 12.96 -8.37
N ALA A 125 -14.12 12.66 -7.43
CA ALA A 125 -13.52 11.33 -7.28
C ALA A 125 -14.59 10.25 -7.07
N ASP A 126 -14.24 9.03 -7.48
CA ASP A 126 -15.07 7.86 -7.29
C ASP A 126 -15.30 7.61 -5.79
N ARG A 127 -16.56 7.38 -5.41
CA ARG A 127 -16.93 7.22 -3.99
C ARG A 127 -16.32 5.97 -3.40
N ALA A 128 -16.22 4.88 -4.15
CA ALA A 128 -15.65 3.63 -3.65
C ALA A 128 -14.14 3.78 -3.43
N ASP A 129 -13.44 4.55 -4.26
CA ASP A 129 -12.02 4.83 -4.05
C ASP A 129 -11.78 5.74 -2.83
N LEU A 130 -12.59 6.78 -2.62
CA LEU A 130 -12.53 7.59 -1.41
C LEU A 130 -12.87 6.80 -0.14
N MET A 131 -13.86 5.89 -0.23
CA MET A 131 -14.15 4.95 0.85
C MET A 131 -12.94 4.06 1.09
N ALA A 132 -12.36 3.42 0.06
CA ALA A 132 -11.16 2.60 0.20
C ALA A 132 -10.00 3.37 0.84
N TYR A 133 -9.78 4.63 0.45
CA TYR A 133 -8.78 5.51 1.06
C TYR A 133 -9.04 5.74 2.54
N SER A 134 -10.29 5.97 2.94
CA SER A 134 -10.65 6.23 4.35
C SER A 134 -10.35 5.05 5.29
N LEU A 135 -10.23 3.82 4.76
CA LEU A 135 -9.87 2.63 5.53
C LEU A 135 -8.36 2.49 5.77
N ASP A 136 -7.52 3.17 4.98
CA ASP A 136 -6.06 3.11 5.07
C ASP A 136 -5.44 4.42 4.58
N PRO A 137 -5.56 5.52 5.36
CA PRO A 137 -5.16 6.86 4.95
C PRO A 137 -3.63 7.04 4.96
N SER A 138 -2.94 6.38 4.02
CA SER A 138 -1.47 6.29 3.99
C SER A 138 -0.75 7.62 3.74
N SER A 139 -1.47 8.61 3.25
CA SER A 139 -1.00 9.97 2.96
C SER A 139 -1.81 11.00 3.78
N GLY A 140 -2.16 10.67 5.03
CA GLY A 140 -2.88 11.57 5.93
C GLY A 140 -4.41 11.46 5.87
N PRO A 141 -5.13 12.08 6.82
CA PRO A 141 -6.57 11.89 6.96
C PRO A 141 -7.34 12.38 5.73
N LEU A 142 -8.48 11.72 5.43
CA LEU A 142 -9.39 12.19 4.39
C LEU A 142 -9.96 13.57 4.80
N PRO A 143 -9.83 14.60 3.97
CA PRO A 143 -10.31 15.94 4.30
C PRO A 143 -11.85 16.03 4.25
N PRO A 144 -12.45 17.10 4.83
CA PRO A 144 -13.91 17.28 4.85
C PRO A 144 -14.59 17.12 3.49
N GLU A 145 -14.01 17.65 2.42
CA GLU A 145 -14.56 17.52 1.06
C GLU A 145 -14.70 16.06 0.61
N GLY A 146 -13.68 15.23 0.87
CA GLY A 146 -13.75 13.79 0.55
C GLY A 146 -14.79 13.07 1.40
N TRP A 147 -14.94 13.49 2.65
CA TRP A 147 -15.97 13.03 3.57
C TRP A 147 -17.38 13.39 3.09
N ASP A 148 -17.59 14.62 2.64
CA ASP A 148 -18.85 15.10 2.09
C ASP A 148 -19.23 14.31 0.83
N ARG A 149 -18.23 14.02 -0.02
CA ARG A 149 -18.42 13.22 -1.24
C ARG A 149 -18.91 11.79 -0.99
N ILE A 150 -18.42 11.12 0.07
CA ILE A 150 -18.80 9.73 0.35
C ILE A 150 -20.04 9.59 1.23
N THR A 151 -20.41 10.65 1.95
CA THR A 151 -21.54 10.66 2.87
C THR A 151 -22.86 10.93 2.13
N PRO A 152 -23.98 10.28 2.50
CA PRO A 152 -25.30 10.67 1.97
C PRO A 152 -25.62 12.15 2.28
N PRO A 153 -26.15 12.95 1.33
CA PRO A 153 -26.39 14.38 1.54
C PRO A 153 -27.27 14.69 2.76
N ASP A 154 -28.30 13.88 2.98
CA ASP A 154 -29.25 14.06 4.08
C ASP A 154 -28.92 13.21 5.32
N THR A 155 -27.65 12.81 5.49
CA THR A 155 -27.27 12.09 6.71
C THR A 155 -27.44 12.98 7.94
N ASP A 156 -27.83 12.36 9.05
CA ASP A 156 -27.67 12.94 10.38
C ASP A 156 -26.76 12.09 11.28
N CYS A 157 -26.26 10.95 10.78
CA CYS A 157 -25.43 10.03 11.55
C CYS A 157 -24.06 10.60 11.91
N ARG A 158 -23.59 11.59 11.14
CA ARG A 158 -22.36 12.34 11.41
C ARG A 158 -22.58 13.62 12.23
N ARG A 159 -23.81 13.97 12.60
CA ARG A 159 -24.09 15.13 13.46
C ARG A 159 -23.73 14.78 14.90
N ARG A 160 -23.11 15.72 15.61
CA ARG A 160 -22.82 15.55 17.03
C ARG A 160 -24.12 15.66 17.88
N PRO A 161 -24.26 14.87 18.96
CA PRO A 161 -23.39 13.76 19.34
C PRO A 161 -23.55 12.56 18.38
N HIS A 162 -22.42 11.92 18.05
CA HIS A 162 -22.43 10.69 17.27
C HIS A 162 -23.15 9.57 18.04
N PRO A 163 -23.87 8.67 17.37
CA PRO A 163 -24.49 7.52 18.03
C PRO A 163 -23.42 6.65 18.69
N ALA A 164 -23.44 6.57 20.02
CA ALA A 164 -22.55 5.68 20.77
C ALA A 164 -23.00 4.22 20.62
N ASP A 165 -22.04 3.32 20.42
CA ASP A 165 -22.28 1.88 20.41
C ASP A 165 -22.57 1.36 21.83
N LEU A 166 -23.64 0.59 21.98
CA LEU A 166 -23.90 -0.26 23.15
C LEU A 166 -23.40 -1.70 22.92
N LEU A 167 -23.46 -2.16 21.68
CA LEU A 167 -22.94 -3.44 21.23
C LEU A 167 -22.43 -3.29 19.81
N ARG A 168 -21.17 -3.61 19.59
CA ARG A 168 -20.59 -3.70 18.24
C ARG A 168 -20.35 -5.16 17.89
N ALA A 169 -21.10 -5.68 16.92
CA ALA A 169 -20.87 -7.02 16.39
C ALA A 169 -19.81 -6.98 15.28
N PHE A 170 -19.10 -8.09 15.09
CA PHE A 170 -18.07 -8.24 14.07
C PHE A 170 -18.32 -9.50 13.24
N PRO A 171 -17.94 -9.50 11.94
CA PRO A 171 -17.77 -10.73 11.18
C PRO A 171 -16.78 -11.69 11.86
N ASP A 172 -17.02 -12.98 11.71
CA ASP A 172 -16.03 -14.01 12.06
C ASP A 172 -15.01 -14.11 10.91
N PHE A 173 -13.99 -13.25 10.95
CA PHE A 173 -13.05 -13.08 9.84
C PHE A 173 -12.24 -14.34 9.52
N ASP A 174 -12.01 -15.21 10.51
CA ASP A 174 -11.25 -16.45 10.33
C ASP A 174 -12.00 -17.46 9.45
N LYS A 175 -13.34 -17.38 9.42
CA LYS A 175 -14.20 -18.22 8.56
C LYS A 175 -14.49 -17.64 7.19
N LEU A 176 -14.10 -16.39 6.95
CA LEU A 176 -14.30 -15.76 5.65
C LEU A 176 -13.19 -16.15 4.67
N PRO A 177 -13.52 -16.36 3.38
CA PRO A 177 -12.50 -16.47 2.35
C PRO A 177 -11.66 -15.19 2.32
N GLY A 178 -10.46 -15.30 1.76
CA GLY A 178 -9.56 -14.17 1.59
C GLY A 178 -8.87 -14.24 0.23
N THR A 179 -8.32 -13.11 -0.21
CA THR A 179 -7.54 -13.02 -1.45
C THR A 179 -6.06 -12.86 -1.13
N PRO A 180 -5.16 -13.68 -1.72
CA PRO A 180 -3.72 -13.47 -1.61
C PRO A 180 -3.32 -12.08 -2.12
N GLY A 181 -2.60 -11.32 -1.31
CA GLY A 181 -2.05 -10.04 -1.76
C GLY A 181 -3.02 -8.85 -1.77
N GLU A 182 -4.31 -9.07 -1.47
CA GLU A 182 -5.36 -8.06 -1.58
C GLU A 182 -6.19 -7.97 -0.30
N ARG A 183 -6.25 -6.76 0.28
CA ARG A 183 -7.16 -6.45 1.37
C ARG A 183 -8.58 -6.38 0.81
N GLN A 184 -9.49 -7.13 1.42
CA GLN A 184 -10.91 -7.06 1.08
C GLN A 184 -11.62 -6.12 2.06
N TRP A 185 -12.59 -5.36 1.58
CA TRP A 185 -13.37 -4.45 2.41
C TRP A 185 -14.81 -4.35 1.94
N SER A 186 -15.69 -4.01 2.89
CA SER A 186 -17.11 -3.77 2.66
C SER A 186 -17.56 -2.57 3.50
N MET A 187 -18.09 -1.55 2.84
CA MET A 187 -18.76 -0.43 3.48
C MET A 187 -20.24 -0.76 3.61
N THR A 188 -20.73 -0.91 4.83
CA THR A 188 -22.14 -1.18 5.12
C THR A 188 -22.86 0.10 5.49
N GLY A 189 -23.92 0.44 4.75
CA GLY A 189 -24.82 1.54 5.05
C GLY A 189 -26.04 1.08 5.83
N TYR A 190 -26.53 1.90 6.75
CA TYR A 190 -27.70 1.61 7.58
C TYR A 190 -28.30 2.90 8.14
N ASP A 191 -29.52 2.79 8.68
CA ASP A 191 -30.17 3.83 9.48
C ASP A 191 -30.36 3.29 10.92
N LEU A 192 -30.67 4.16 11.88
CA LEU A 192 -31.05 3.78 13.24
C LEU A 192 -32.52 4.08 13.47
N ASP A 193 -33.24 3.12 14.07
CA ASP A 193 -34.58 3.38 14.60
C ASP A 193 -34.53 4.19 15.90
N LYS A 194 -35.71 4.57 16.44
CA LYS A 194 -35.81 5.34 17.69
C LYS A 194 -35.14 4.67 18.90
N LYS A 195 -34.94 3.35 18.86
CA LYS A 195 -34.31 2.55 19.92
C LYS A 195 -32.81 2.31 19.67
N GLY A 196 -32.23 2.93 18.64
CA GLY A 196 -30.82 2.74 18.28
C GLY A 196 -30.55 1.39 17.62
N ARG A 197 -31.55 0.76 16.99
CA ARG A 197 -31.38 -0.50 16.24
C ARG A 197 -31.10 -0.20 14.77
N PRO A 198 -30.08 -0.84 14.18
CA PRO A 198 -29.84 -0.74 12.75
C PRO A 198 -31.00 -1.27 11.90
N ILE A 199 -31.44 -0.46 10.94
CA ILE A 199 -32.45 -0.76 9.93
C ILE A 199 -31.93 -0.37 8.53
N HIS A 200 -32.61 -0.81 7.46
CA HIS A 200 -32.22 -0.54 6.06
C HIS A 200 -30.75 -0.89 5.74
N VAL A 201 -30.24 -1.95 6.37
CA VAL A 201 -28.85 -2.41 6.27
C VAL A 201 -28.54 -2.91 4.87
N ARG A 202 -27.53 -2.35 4.21
CA ARG A 202 -27.14 -2.64 2.83
C ARG A 202 -25.64 -2.45 2.61
N THR A 203 -25.10 -3.12 1.60
CA THR A 203 -23.74 -2.84 1.13
C THR A 203 -23.77 -1.56 0.28
N VAL A 204 -22.85 -0.64 0.53
CA VAL A 204 -22.71 0.63 -0.20
C VAL A 204 -21.62 0.54 -1.25
N ALA A 205 -20.47 -0.01 -0.87
CA ALA A 205 -19.31 -0.23 -1.74
C ALA A 205 -18.40 -1.29 -1.09
N GLY A 206 -17.48 -1.85 -1.85
CA GLY A 206 -16.51 -2.82 -1.35
C GLY A 206 -15.64 -3.38 -2.47
N THR A 207 -14.82 -4.36 -2.13
CA THR A 207 -14.04 -5.15 -3.12
C THR A 207 -14.90 -6.16 -3.89
N GLY A 208 -16.20 -6.25 -3.61
CA GLY A 208 -17.12 -7.18 -4.26
C GLY A 208 -17.08 -8.62 -3.72
N ASP A 209 -16.53 -8.84 -2.52
CA ASP A 209 -16.56 -10.15 -1.87
C ASP A 209 -17.93 -10.40 -1.22
N ALA A 210 -18.74 -11.26 -1.83
CA ALA A 210 -20.10 -11.52 -1.40
C ALA A 210 -20.20 -12.12 0.02
N ALA A 211 -19.18 -12.87 0.46
CA ALA A 211 -19.15 -13.48 1.79
C ALA A 211 -18.89 -12.40 2.86
N LEU A 212 -17.92 -11.52 2.62
CA LEU A 212 -17.63 -10.36 3.46
C LEU A 212 -18.81 -9.39 3.49
N ASP A 213 -19.42 -9.08 2.35
CA ASP A 213 -20.60 -8.20 2.27
C ASP A 213 -21.78 -8.75 3.08
N THR A 214 -22.01 -10.06 3.00
CA THR A 214 -23.06 -10.72 3.78
C THR A 214 -22.75 -10.72 5.27
N ALA A 215 -21.50 -10.99 5.65
CA ALA A 215 -21.08 -11.01 7.04
C ALA A 215 -21.08 -9.60 7.66
N ALA A 216 -20.65 -8.58 6.91
CA ALA A 216 -20.66 -7.18 7.31
C ALA A 216 -22.09 -6.69 7.58
N ARG A 217 -23.04 -6.95 6.67
CA ARG A 217 -24.46 -6.61 6.89
C ARG A 217 -25.05 -7.34 8.10
N LYS A 218 -24.72 -8.62 8.29
CA LYS A 218 -25.14 -9.38 9.48
C LYS A 218 -24.57 -8.80 10.76
N ALA A 219 -23.32 -8.35 10.75
CA ALA A 219 -22.68 -7.70 11.89
C ALA A 219 -23.38 -6.39 12.22
N VAL A 220 -23.57 -5.49 11.25
CA VAL A 220 -24.31 -4.22 11.48
C VAL A 220 -25.71 -4.49 12.01
N ALA A 221 -26.49 -5.40 11.43
CA ALA A 221 -27.85 -5.70 11.91
C ALA A 221 -27.91 -6.20 13.37
N LYS A 222 -26.82 -6.81 13.86
CA LYS A 222 -26.69 -7.30 15.25
C LYS A 222 -26.19 -6.23 16.23
N SER A 223 -25.54 -5.18 15.74
CA SER A 223 -25.05 -4.07 16.58
C SER A 223 -26.21 -3.29 17.23
N ARG A 224 -25.94 -2.60 18.33
CA ARG A 224 -26.89 -1.76 19.06
C ARG A 224 -26.24 -0.44 19.42
N PHE A 225 -27.00 0.64 19.29
CA PHE A 225 -26.58 2.00 19.61
C PHE A 225 -27.48 2.57 20.70
N VAL A 226 -27.03 3.68 21.31
CA VAL A 226 -27.90 4.50 22.16
C VAL A 226 -29.16 4.92 21.41
N ALA A 227 -30.25 5.10 22.15
CA ALA A 227 -31.54 5.47 21.56
C ALA A 227 -31.45 6.80 20.78
N GLY A 228 -32.05 6.83 19.60
CA GLY A 228 -32.03 7.99 18.71
C GLY A 228 -32.09 7.55 17.25
N ALA A 229 -33.11 8.02 16.53
CA ALA A 229 -33.20 7.75 15.10
C ALA A 229 -32.11 8.53 14.35
N ARG A 230 -31.52 7.86 13.35
CA ARG A 230 -30.51 8.43 12.45
C ARG A 230 -30.64 7.85 11.05
N THR A 231 -30.20 8.58 10.05
CA THR A 231 -30.19 8.19 8.65
C THR A 231 -28.80 8.28 8.04
N GLY A 232 -28.51 7.37 7.12
CA GLY A 232 -27.28 7.39 6.32
C GLY A 232 -26.01 7.11 7.11
N CYS A 233 -26.09 6.28 8.15
CA CYS A 233 -24.91 5.75 8.83
C CYS A 233 -24.13 4.83 7.91
N MET A 234 -22.81 4.76 8.13
CA MET A 234 -21.91 3.87 7.40
C MET A 234 -20.89 3.26 8.36
N TYR A 235 -20.56 2.00 8.17
CA TYR A 235 -19.51 1.32 8.93
C TYR A 235 -18.70 0.39 8.02
N PRO A 236 -17.36 0.53 7.97
CA PRO A 236 -16.51 -0.36 7.21
C PRO A 236 -16.14 -1.62 8.00
N TYR A 237 -16.10 -2.76 7.32
CA TYR A 237 -15.38 -3.95 7.76
C TYR A 237 -14.36 -4.33 6.70
N TRP A 238 -13.20 -4.84 7.13
CA TRP A 238 -12.16 -5.30 6.22
C TRP A 238 -11.45 -6.52 6.76
N ARG A 239 -10.87 -7.28 5.84
CA ARG A 239 -10.03 -8.44 6.11
C ARG A 239 -8.65 -8.19 5.52
N GLY A 240 -7.62 -8.50 6.31
CA GLY A 240 -6.25 -8.49 5.81
C GLY A 240 -6.05 -9.44 4.62
N PRO A 241 -5.07 -9.17 3.75
CA PRO A 241 -4.74 -10.05 2.63
C PRO A 241 -4.28 -11.43 3.12
N LEU A 242 -4.49 -12.45 2.30
CA LEU A 242 -3.80 -13.73 2.52
C LEU A 242 -2.34 -13.63 2.09
N ARG A 243 -1.49 -14.45 2.70
CA ARG A 243 -0.06 -14.51 2.40
C ARG A 243 0.19 -14.92 0.94
N VAL A 244 1.02 -14.14 0.25
CA VAL A 244 1.64 -14.51 -1.02
C VAL A 244 3.04 -15.02 -0.71
N ALA A 245 3.23 -16.35 -0.82
CA ALA A 245 4.51 -16.97 -0.50
C ALA A 245 5.61 -16.55 -1.47
N ALA A 246 6.84 -16.47 -0.96
CA ALA A 246 8.01 -16.18 -1.79
C ALA A 246 8.15 -17.26 -2.89
N PRO A 247 8.50 -16.89 -4.13
CA PRO A 247 8.85 -17.86 -5.16
C PRO A 247 10.05 -18.71 -4.73
N PRO A 248 10.21 -19.94 -5.25
CA PRO A 248 11.40 -20.76 -4.97
C PRO A 248 12.69 -19.99 -5.32
N ALA A 249 13.65 -20.00 -4.40
CA ALA A 249 14.97 -19.41 -4.64
C ALA A 249 15.89 -20.44 -5.30
N PRO A 250 16.72 -20.06 -6.29
CA PRO A 250 17.79 -20.93 -6.78
C PRO A 250 18.76 -21.28 -5.65
N PRO A 251 19.44 -22.44 -5.71
CA PRO A 251 20.48 -22.82 -4.75
C PRO A 251 21.63 -21.80 -4.73
N GLU A 252 22.38 -21.68 -3.61
CA GLU A 252 23.42 -20.65 -3.46
C GLU A 252 24.57 -20.84 -4.44
N GLU A 253 24.85 -22.10 -4.76
CA GLU A 253 25.87 -22.55 -5.70
C GLU A 253 25.59 -22.05 -7.14
N ALA A 254 24.33 -21.70 -7.46
CA ALA A 254 23.96 -21.14 -8.75
C ALA A 254 24.51 -19.72 -8.99
N PHE A 255 25.01 -19.05 -7.94
CA PHE A 255 25.48 -17.67 -7.99
C PHE A 255 27.02 -17.53 -8.05
N GLY A 256 27.74 -18.64 -8.20
CA GLY A 256 29.18 -18.67 -8.47
C GLY A 256 29.98 -19.48 -7.44
N PRO A 257 31.22 -19.87 -7.77
CA PRO A 257 32.11 -20.52 -6.82
C PRO A 257 32.44 -19.52 -5.71
N THR A 258 32.00 -19.84 -4.50
CA THR A 258 32.13 -19.04 -3.28
C THR A 258 33.54 -18.46 -3.13
N PRO A 259 33.72 -17.13 -3.12
CA PRO A 259 34.94 -16.55 -2.62
C PRO A 259 34.67 -16.09 -1.18
N HIS A 260 35.06 -16.95 -0.23
CA HIS A 260 35.59 -16.53 1.07
C HIS A 260 34.92 -15.31 1.71
N CYS A 261 33.63 -15.39 2.04
CA CYS A 261 33.17 -14.50 3.09
C CYS A 261 33.60 -15.13 4.42
N PRO A 262 34.59 -14.56 5.12
CA PRO A 262 35.09 -15.15 6.35
C PRO A 262 33.92 -15.30 7.32
N THR A 263 33.92 -16.39 8.10
CA THR A 263 32.97 -16.64 9.19
C THR A 263 33.17 -15.66 10.37
N ALA A 264 33.66 -14.46 10.09
CA ALA A 264 33.83 -13.39 11.03
C ALA A 264 32.44 -12.94 11.53
N PRO A 265 32.21 -12.83 12.85
CA PRO A 265 30.93 -12.40 13.37
C PRO A 265 30.60 -10.98 12.93
N TRP A 266 29.30 -10.66 12.89
CA TRP A 266 28.83 -9.29 12.75
C TRP A 266 29.10 -8.53 14.06
N VAL A 267 29.88 -7.45 13.99
CA VAL A 267 30.03 -6.51 15.13
C VAL A 267 28.86 -5.55 15.18
N GLN A 268 28.31 -5.23 14.00
CA GLN A 268 27.04 -4.54 13.85
C GLN A 268 26.12 -5.42 13.00
N GLN A 269 25.04 -5.88 13.62
CA GLN A 269 24.07 -6.72 12.93
C GLN A 269 23.32 -5.93 11.84
N PRO A 270 22.96 -6.59 10.73
CA PRO A 270 22.08 -6.00 9.73
C PRO A 270 20.73 -5.63 10.34
N ARG A 271 20.22 -4.44 10.01
CA ARG A 271 18.86 -4.04 10.40
C ARG A 271 17.85 -4.67 9.45
N LEU A 272 17.14 -5.69 9.93
CA LEU A 272 16.11 -6.40 9.16
C LEU A 272 14.81 -5.60 9.09
N ILE A 273 14.70 -4.70 8.11
CA ILE A 273 13.49 -3.89 7.88
C ILE A 273 12.66 -4.53 6.78
N TYR A 274 11.40 -4.85 7.10
CA TYR A 274 10.47 -5.35 6.09
C TYR A 274 9.87 -4.18 5.31
N PRO A 275 9.88 -4.20 3.97
CA PRO A 275 9.33 -3.11 3.16
C PRO A 275 7.82 -2.90 3.43
N PRO A 276 7.38 -1.72 3.93
CA PRO A 276 6.02 -1.56 4.44
C PRO A 276 4.91 -1.86 3.42
N ALA A 277 5.08 -1.49 2.16
CA ALA A 277 4.09 -1.74 1.11
C ALA A 277 3.91 -3.24 0.81
N TRP A 278 4.99 -4.01 0.88
CA TRP A 278 4.98 -5.46 0.71
C TRP A 278 4.36 -6.16 1.92
N ASN A 279 4.64 -5.67 3.14
CA ASN A 279 4.02 -6.19 4.36
C ASN A 279 2.50 -5.97 4.38
N ARG A 280 2.03 -4.78 3.95
CA ARG A 280 0.60 -4.46 3.87
C ARG A 280 -0.19 -5.40 2.95
N ARG A 281 0.46 -5.95 1.93
CA ARG A 281 -0.11 -6.94 1.01
C ARG A 281 0.23 -8.39 1.40
N SER A 282 0.93 -8.59 2.50
CA SER A 282 1.41 -9.90 2.95
C SER A 282 2.18 -10.68 1.87
N ILE A 283 3.04 -9.99 1.12
CA ILE A 283 3.84 -10.59 0.05
C ILE A 283 5.27 -10.82 0.53
N GLU A 284 5.70 -12.08 0.49
CA GLU A 284 7.06 -12.53 0.80
C GLU A 284 7.96 -12.50 -0.44
N GLY A 285 9.28 -12.43 -0.19
CA GLY A 285 10.27 -12.38 -1.24
C GLY A 285 11.66 -12.78 -0.76
N TRP A 286 12.61 -12.75 -1.68
CA TRP A 286 14.02 -12.96 -1.37
C TRP A 286 14.89 -12.14 -2.33
N ALA A 287 16.12 -11.90 -1.90
CA ALA A 287 17.16 -11.36 -2.75
C ALA A 287 18.50 -12.03 -2.42
N VAL A 288 19.32 -12.20 -3.44
CA VAL A 288 20.71 -12.64 -3.33
C VAL A 288 21.58 -11.45 -3.67
N VAL A 289 22.47 -11.08 -2.76
CA VAL A 289 23.34 -9.92 -2.90
C VAL A 289 24.80 -10.37 -2.84
N GLN A 290 25.63 -9.71 -3.63
CA GLN A 290 27.08 -9.81 -3.54
C GLN A 290 27.65 -8.53 -2.93
N PHE A 291 28.69 -8.64 -2.10
CA PHE A 291 29.38 -7.52 -1.51
C PHE A 291 30.84 -7.86 -1.17
N ASP A 292 31.61 -6.84 -0.82
CA ASP A 292 32.97 -6.97 -0.30
C ASP A 292 33.03 -6.48 1.15
N VAL A 293 34.05 -6.95 1.89
CA VAL A 293 34.31 -6.55 3.27
C VAL A 293 35.74 -6.00 3.35
N ALA A 294 35.87 -4.74 3.76
CA ALA A 294 37.18 -4.14 3.98
C ALA A 294 37.91 -4.76 5.18
N PRO A 295 39.25 -4.62 5.30
CA PRO A 295 39.99 -5.09 6.48
C PRO A 295 39.47 -4.54 7.82
N TRP A 296 38.92 -3.33 7.84
CA TRP A 296 38.28 -2.75 9.04
C TRP A 296 36.81 -3.16 9.25
N GLY A 297 36.31 -4.11 8.45
CA GLY A 297 35.00 -4.76 8.61
C GLY A 297 33.82 -4.06 7.92
N GLU A 298 34.04 -2.93 7.25
CA GLU A 298 33.00 -2.21 6.52
C GLU A 298 32.59 -2.95 5.25
N VAL A 299 31.29 -2.91 4.94
CA VAL A 299 30.71 -3.56 3.75
C VAL A 299 30.67 -2.57 2.59
N GLY A 300 31.21 -2.98 1.43
CA GLY A 300 31.29 -2.18 0.21
C GLY A 300 30.92 -2.97 -1.05
N ASN A 301 30.98 -2.32 -2.21
CA ASN A 301 30.75 -2.94 -3.54
C ASN A 301 29.48 -3.82 -3.64
N THR A 302 28.42 -3.42 -2.93
CA THR A 302 27.17 -4.17 -2.85
C THR A 302 26.43 -4.17 -4.19
N ARG A 303 26.02 -5.33 -4.68
CA ARG A 303 25.17 -5.48 -5.87
C ARG A 303 24.16 -6.62 -5.71
N VAL A 304 23.02 -6.53 -6.39
CA VAL A 304 22.01 -7.59 -6.42
C VAL A 304 22.37 -8.58 -7.52
N LEU A 305 22.42 -9.88 -7.19
CA LEU A 305 22.59 -10.96 -8.18
C LEU A 305 21.23 -11.43 -8.71
N ALA A 306 20.25 -11.57 -7.82
CA ALA A 306 18.88 -11.92 -8.17
C ALA A 306 17.90 -11.48 -7.07
N SER A 307 16.65 -11.22 -7.42
CA SER A 307 15.59 -10.99 -6.45
C SER A 307 14.22 -11.36 -7.03
N GLU A 308 13.34 -11.86 -6.17
CA GLU A 308 11.99 -12.25 -6.52
C GLU A 308 11.03 -11.89 -5.37
N PRO A 309 9.75 -11.56 -5.67
CA PRO A 309 9.14 -11.40 -7.01
C PRO A 309 9.52 -10.12 -7.78
N SER A 310 10.26 -9.20 -7.16
CA SER A 310 10.54 -7.87 -7.71
C SER A 310 11.97 -7.40 -7.38
N GLU A 311 12.49 -6.48 -8.19
CA GLU A 311 13.74 -5.74 -7.90
C GLU A 311 13.69 -4.94 -6.59
N ASP A 312 12.49 -4.61 -6.08
CA ASP A 312 12.31 -3.91 -4.81
C ASP A 312 12.98 -4.67 -3.65
N PHE A 313 12.81 -6.00 -3.60
CA PHE A 313 13.46 -6.84 -2.58
C PHE A 313 14.98 -6.81 -2.70
N GLY A 314 15.50 -6.71 -3.92
CA GLY A 314 16.93 -6.54 -4.17
C GLY A 314 17.47 -5.23 -3.58
N ARG A 315 16.77 -4.11 -3.81
CA ARG A 315 17.17 -2.82 -3.23
C ARG A 315 17.13 -2.82 -1.72
N GLU A 316 16.09 -3.39 -1.14
CA GLU A 316 15.93 -3.46 0.32
C GLU A 316 17.00 -4.37 0.93
N ALA A 317 17.32 -5.50 0.30
CA ALA A 317 18.41 -6.37 0.74
C ALA A 317 19.78 -5.68 0.69
N MET A 318 20.05 -4.84 -0.31
CA MET A 318 21.27 -4.02 -0.31
C MET A 318 21.31 -3.05 0.88
N GLN A 319 20.19 -2.43 1.25
CA GLN A 319 20.13 -1.56 2.43
C GLN A 319 20.39 -2.35 3.71
N VAL A 320 19.79 -3.53 3.86
CA VAL A 320 20.01 -4.43 5.00
C VAL A 320 21.50 -4.72 5.18
N VAL A 321 22.19 -5.13 4.11
CA VAL A 321 23.61 -5.48 4.15
C VAL A 321 24.52 -4.26 4.39
N ARG A 322 24.21 -3.10 3.82
CA ARG A 322 24.97 -1.85 4.03
C ARG A 322 24.92 -1.34 5.46
N THR A 323 23.88 -1.69 6.23
CA THR A 323 23.79 -1.30 7.66
C THR A 323 24.66 -2.17 8.57
N ALA A 324 25.24 -3.25 8.06
CA ALA A 324 25.98 -4.23 8.83
C ALA A 324 27.50 -3.98 8.76
N ARG A 325 28.22 -4.48 9.78
CA ARG A 325 29.69 -4.42 9.84
C ARG A 325 30.24 -5.73 10.38
N ARG A 326 31.21 -6.31 9.67
CA ARG A 326 31.92 -7.54 10.08
C ARG A 326 33.06 -7.21 11.05
N ALA A 327 33.54 -8.22 11.77
CA ALA A 327 34.75 -8.08 12.56
C ALA A 327 35.94 -7.73 11.65
N PRO A 328 36.86 -6.84 12.09
CA PRO A 328 38.08 -6.56 11.35
C PRO A 328 38.89 -7.83 11.05
N SER A 329 39.57 -7.85 9.92
CA SER A 329 40.48 -8.91 9.49
C SER A 329 41.70 -8.32 8.79
N THR A 330 42.78 -9.08 8.67
CA THR A 330 44.02 -8.60 8.04
C THR A 330 43.89 -8.41 6.53
N THR A 331 43.02 -9.18 5.87
CA THR A 331 42.90 -9.21 4.40
C THR A 331 41.59 -8.64 3.87
N GLY A 332 40.55 -8.53 4.69
CA GLY A 332 39.19 -8.32 4.19
C GLY A 332 38.65 -9.54 3.45
N ALA A 333 37.59 -9.34 2.67
CA ALA A 333 36.92 -10.35 1.86
C ALA A 333 36.35 -9.73 0.58
N SER A 334 36.26 -10.51 -0.50
CA SER A 334 35.71 -10.04 -1.75
C SER A 334 34.76 -11.06 -2.36
N GLY A 335 33.69 -10.57 -2.98
CA GLY A 335 32.69 -11.38 -3.67
C GLY A 335 31.82 -12.21 -2.74
N CYS A 336 31.66 -11.83 -1.48
CA CYS A 336 30.75 -12.44 -0.53
C CYS A 336 29.33 -12.50 -1.09
N ILE A 337 28.66 -13.65 -0.97
CA ILE A 337 27.27 -13.82 -1.43
C ILE A 337 26.40 -14.16 -0.22
N GLU A 338 25.29 -13.44 -0.04
CA GLU A 338 24.28 -13.76 0.98
C GLU A 338 22.87 -13.69 0.39
N ARG A 339 22.00 -14.59 0.89
CA ARG A 339 20.56 -14.55 0.60
C ARG A 339 19.80 -13.92 1.77
N ILE A 340 19.06 -12.86 1.48
CA ILE A 340 18.14 -12.22 2.39
C ILE A 340 16.73 -12.72 2.09
N ARG A 341 16.04 -13.26 3.09
CA ARG A 341 14.65 -13.70 2.99
C ARG A 341 13.72 -12.73 3.70
N PHE A 342 12.71 -12.26 2.98
CA PHE A 342 11.63 -11.44 3.50
C PHE A 342 10.42 -12.34 3.73
N ALA A 343 10.27 -12.80 4.98
CA ALA A 343 9.19 -13.68 5.39
C ALA A 343 8.26 -12.99 6.38
N ILE A 344 6.97 -13.27 6.26
CA ILE A 344 5.97 -12.75 7.19
C ILE A 344 5.74 -13.81 8.26
N ARG A 345 5.90 -13.39 9.52
CA ARG A 345 5.72 -14.28 10.65
C ARG A 345 4.27 -14.81 10.66
N PRO A 346 4.05 -16.11 10.88
CA PRO A 346 2.70 -16.63 11.09
C PRO A 346 2.04 -15.94 12.29
N PRO A 347 0.72 -15.67 12.25
CA PRO A 347 -0.01 -15.25 13.44
C PRO A 347 0.21 -16.25 14.59
N GLY A 348 0.60 -15.75 15.77
CA GLY A 348 0.80 -16.58 16.98
C GLY A 348 2.22 -17.09 17.26
N ALA A 349 3.20 -16.83 16.40
CA ALA A 349 4.60 -17.10 16.76
C ALA A 349 5.09 -16.06 17.77
N ALA A 350 5.56 -16.54 18.93
CA ALA A 350 5.98 -15.72 20.07
C ALA A 350 6.89 -14.55 19.65
N VAL A 351 6.58 -13.36 20.15
CA VAL A 351 7.48 -12.21 20.10
C VAL A 351 8.67 -12.56 21.00
N GLY A 352 9.87 -12.67 20.42
CA GLY A 352 11.08 -12.63 21.22
C GLY A 352 11.02 -11.36 22.06
N THR A 353 10.96 -11.54 23.38
CA THR A 353 10.86 -10.48 24.38
C THR A 353 11.93 -9.43 24.11
N ASP A 354 11.53 -8.22 23.66
CA ASP A 354 12.28 -6.97 23.91
C ASP A 354 11.69 -5.69 23.29
N VAL A 355 10.46 -5.69 22.77
CA VAL A 355 9.77 -4.41 22.47
C VAL A 355 8.29 -4.51 22.85
N PRO A 356 7.82 -3.76 23.86
CA PRO A 356 6.39 -3.70 24.17
C PRO A 356 5.64 -3.07 22.99
N PRO A 357 4.43 -3.55 22.66
CA PRO A 357 3.63 -2.99 21.59
C PRO A 357 3.32 -1.52 21.88
N PRO A 358 3.35 -0.63 20.87
CA PRO A 358 2.93 0.75 21.05
C PRO A 358 1.46 0.77 21.52
N PRO A 359 1.11 1.67 22.45
CA PRO A 359 -0.26 1.77 22.94
C PRO A 359 -1.22 2.07 21.79
N PRO A 360 -2.47 1.59 21.86
CA PRO A 360 -3.47 1.87 20.84
C PRO A 360 -3.68 3.37 20.70
N VAL A 361 -3.54 3.86 19.46
CA VAL A 361 -3.94 5.23 19.11
C VAL A 361 -5.46 5.29 19.18
N VAL A 362 -5.98 5.95 20.21
CA VAL A 362 -7.38 6.38 20.28
C VAL A 362 -7.49 7.61 19.39
N ILE A 363 -8.23 7.48 18.28
CA ILE A 363 -8.62 8.65 17.48
C ILE A 363 -9.93 9.15 18.07
N GLU A 364 -9.88 10.30 18.75
CA GLU A 364 -11.05 11.06 19.24
C GLU A 364 -11.70 11.90 18.13
#